data_AF-A0A1I6RE46-F1
#
_entry.id   AF-A0A1I6RE46-F1
#
_cell.length_a   1.000
_cell.length_b   1.000
_cell.length_c   1.000
_cell.angle_alpha   90.00
_cell.angle_beta   90.00
_cell.angle_gamma   90.00
#
_symmetry.space_group_name_H-M   'P 1'
#
loop_
_entity.id
_entity.type
_entity.pdbx_description
1 polymer ?
#
loop_
_entity_poly.entity_id
_entity_poly.type
_entity_poly.pdbx_seq_one_letter_code
_entity_poly.pdbx_strand_id
1 'polypeptide(L)'
;MARDGNRPHPSALARYPVPIELISALFRADDAERDRLLAPMPAYGRARIAAYCAEHARLEALGLKVARSCDEATLVRAAGETVGADLFARSRAPEPAPIQLQAA
;
A
#
# COMPACT_ATOMS: atom_id res chain seq x y z
N MET A 1 -40.22 -8.41 3.21
CA MET A 1 -39.24 -8.58 4.31
C MET A 1 -38.39 -9.79 3.96
N ALA A 2 -37.05 -9.64 4.01
CA ALA A 2 -35.97 -10.62 3.76
C ALA A 2 -35.04 -10.15 2.63
N ARG A 3 -33.87 -9.60 3.02
CA ARG A 3 -32.58 -9.70 2.29
C ARG A 3 -31.45 -9.62 3.31
N ASP A 4 -31.39 -10.60 4.19
CA ASP A 4 -30.11 -11.08 4.72
C ASP A 4 -29.38 -11.75 3.56
N GLY A 5 -28.24 -11.20 3.12
CA GLY A 5 -27.54 -11.79 1.98
C GLY A 5 -26.25 -11.14 1.54
N ASN A 6 -25.70 -10.16 2.26
CA ASN A 6 -24.39 -9.60 1.91
C ASN A 6 -23.48 -9.31 3.11
N ARG A 7 -23.67 -9.99 4.24
CA ARG A 7 -22.63 -9.96 5.29
C ARG A 7 -21.48 -10.88 4.84
N PRO A 8 -20.27 -10.36 4.62
CA PRO A 8 -19.13 -11.18 4.24
C PRO A 8 -18.86 -12.23 5.31
N HIS A 9 -18.67 -13.48 4.89
CA HIS A 9 -18.33 -14.59 5.77
C HIS A 9 -16.88 -14.44 6.30
N PRO A 10 -16.56 -14.80 7.56
CA PRO A 10 -15.24 -14.59 8.16
C PRO A 10 -14.05 -15.20 7.40
N SER A 11 -14.27 -16.25 6.60
CA SER A 11 -13.23 -16.85 5.74
C SER A 11 -12.91 -16.01 4.50
N ALA A 12 -13.78 -15.09 4.07
CA ALA A 12 -13.46 -14.08 3.06
C ALA A 12 -12.62 -12.92 3.64
N LEU A 13 -12.66 -12.71 4.97
CA LEU A 13 -11.92 -11.66 5.69
C LEU A 13 -10.43 -11.99 5.90
N ALA A 14 -9.95 -13.17 5.48
CA ALA A 14 -8.52 -13.36 5.18
C ALA A 14 -8.04 -12.34 4.12
N ARG A 15 -8.98 -11.80 3.32
CA ARG A 15 -8.87 -10.55 2.57
C ARG A 15 -9.51 -9.41 3.35
N TYR A 16 -8.77 -8.73 4.23
CA TYR A 16 -9.25 -7.48 4.85
C TYR A 16 -9.58 -6.48 3.73
N PRO A 17 -10.83 -5.99 3.58
CA PRO A 17 -11.07 -4.86 2.70
C PRO A 17 -10.34 -3.68 3.33
N VAL A 18 -9.32 -3.16 2.65
CA VAL A 18 -8.66 -1.94 3.10
C VAL A 18 -9.72 -0.83 3.07
N PRO A 19 -10.09 -0.23 4.22
CA PRO A 19 -11.15 0.76 4.24
C PRO A 19 -10.75 1.96 3.37
N ILE A 20 -11.66 2.45 2.53
CA ILE A 20 -11.39 3.63 1.68
C ILE A 20 -11.04 4.87 2.50
N GLU A 21 -11.61 4.97 3.71
CA GLU A 21 -11.28 6.02 4.68
C GLU A 21 -9.81 5.94 5.14
N LEU A 22 -9.28 4.73 5.31
CA LEU A 22 -7.87 4.52 5.66
C LEU A 22 -6.96 4.94 4.50
N ILE A 23 -7.30 4.59 3.26
CA ILE A 23 -6.55 5.04 2.08
C ILE A 23 -6.58 6.57 1.98
N SER A 24 -7.75 7.18 2.19
CA SER A 24 -7.92 8.63 2.14
C SER A 24 -7.11 9.34 3.23
N ALA A 25 -7.07 8.79 4.44
CA ALA A 25 -6.25 9.28 5.54
C ALA A 25 -4.76 9.18 5.20
N LEU A 26 -4.29 8.00 4.77
CA LEU A 26 -2.88 7.76 4.41
C LEU A 26 -2.42 8.63 3.22
N PHE A 27 -3.30 8.89 2.26
CA PHE A 27 -3.01 9.73 1.10
C PHE A 27 -2.81 11.20 1.47
N ARG A 28 -3.54 11.68 2.49
CA ARG A 28 -3.47 13.07 2.96
C ARG A 28 -2.41 13.27 4.05
N ALA A 29 -2.03 12.21 4.74
CA ALA A 29 -1.07 12.23 5.83
C ALA A 29 0.34 12.60 5.35
N ASP A 30 1.00 13.44 6.16
CA ASP A 30 2.46 13.59 6.07
C ASP A 30 3.18 12.29 6.48
N ASP A 31 4.51 12.26 6.36
CA ASP A 31 5.27 11.04 6.63
C ASP A 31 5.16 10.59 8.10
N ALA A 32 5.16 11.52 9.06
CA ALA A 32 5.10 11.19 10.48
C ALA A 32 3.69 10.70 10.89
N GLU A 33 2.64 11.34 10.38
CA GLU A 33 1.26 10.90 10.58
C GLU A 33 1.01 9.54 9.93
N ARG A 34 1.55 9.30 8.73
CA ARG A 34 1.44 8.01 8.06
C ARG A 34 2.09 6.90 8.87
N ASP A 35 3.29 7.13 9.39
CA ASP A 35 3.98 6.15 10.23
C ASP A 35 3.18 5.85 11.51
N ARG A 36 2.55 6.85 12.13
CA ARG A 36 1.66 6.64 13.28
C ARG A 36 0.41 5.81 12.92
N LEU A 37 -0.20 6.06 11.76
CA LEU A 37 -1.36 5.30 11.28
C LEU A 37 -0.99 3.84 10.96
N LEU A 38 0.22 3.60 10.47
CA LEU A 38 0.73 2.28 10.10
C LEU A 38 1.31 1.48 11.28
N ALA A 39 1.85 2.14 12.30
CA ALA A 39 2.49 1.51 13.46
C ALA A 39 1.66 0.42 14.16
N PRO A 40 0.35 0.60 14.44
CA PRO A 40 -0.46 -0.44 15.08
C PRO A 40 -0.82 -1.59 14.13
N MET A 41 -0.54 -1.45 12.83
CA MET A 41 -0.95 -2.44 11.84
C MET A 41 0.04 -3.61 11.79
N PRO A 42 -0.46 -4.86 11.65
CA PRO A 42 0.40 -6.00 11.35
C PRO A 42 1.19 -5.77 10.05
N ALA A 43 2.42 -6.29 9.99
CA ALA A 43 3.30 -6.14 8.82
C ALA A 43 2.62 -6.58 7.51
N TYR A 44 1.90 -7.70 7.56
CA TYR A 44 1.14 -8.20 6.40
C TYR A 44 0.00 -7.26 5.97
N GLY A 45 -0.63 -6.55 6.92
CA GLY A 45 -1.65 -5.54 6.61
C GLY A 45 -1.07 -4.35 5.87
N ARG A 46 0.08 -3.84 6.32
CA ARG A 46 0.80 -2.74 5.64
C ARG A 46 1.23 -3.14 4.23
N ALA A 47 1.76 -4.34 4.05
CA ALA A 47 2.18 -4.87 2.75
C ALA A 47 1.03 -4.95 1.74
N ARG A 48 -0.18 -5.32 2.21
CA ARG A 48 -1.37 -5.35 1.37
C ARG A 48 -1.87 -3.97 0.97
N ILE A 49 -1.77 -2.98 1.86
CA ILE A 49 -2.05 -1.58 1.53
C ILE A 49 -1.07 -1.09 0.48
N ALA A 50 0.22 -1.38 0.65
CA ALA A 50 1.26 -1.01 -0.30
C ALA A 50 0.97 -1.60 -1.69
N ALA A 51 0.68 -2.90 -1.78
CA ALA A 51 0.35 -3.58 -3.02
C ALA A 51 -0.89 -2.97 -3.70
N TYR A 52 -1.98 -2.79 -2.94
CA TYR A 52 -3.20 -2.17 -3.46
C TYR A 52 -2.94 -0.77 -4.03
N CYS A 53 -2.23 0.08 -3.31
CA CYS A 53 -1.91 1.43 -3.75
C CYS A 53 -0.97 1.43 -4.97
N ALA A 54 0.01 0.51 -5.02
CA ALA A 54 0.97 0.41 -6.12
C ALA A 54 0.34 -0.02 -7.45
N GLU A 55 -0.76 -0.77 -7.43
CA GLU A 55 -1.53 -1.14 -8.63
C GLU A 55 -2.32 0.03 -9.22
N HIS A 56 -2.54 1.12 -8.48
CA HIS A 56 -3.34 2.26 -8.92
C HIS A 56 -2.45 3.48 -9.14
N ALA A 57 -2.34 3.95 -10.39
CA ALA A 57 -1.43 5.06 -10.77
C ALA A 57 -1.52 6.29 -9.85
N ARG A 58 -2.73 6.69 -9.42
CA ARG A 58 -2.93 7.84 -8.53
C ARG A 58 -2.40 7.61 -7.10
N LEU A 59 -2.35 6.36 -6.66
CA LEU A 59 -1.90 5.95 -5.33
C LEU A 59 -0.49 5.35 -5.35
N GLU A 60 0.15 5.25 -6.51
CA GLU A 60 1.44 4.56 -6.67
C GLU A 60 2.50 5.13 -5.73
N ALA A 61 2.63 6.46 -5.68
CA ALA A 61 3.56 7.14 -4.78
C ALA A 61 3.28 6.82 -3.30
N LEU A 62 2.00 6.70 -2.91
CA LEU A 62 1.63 6.26 -1.56
C LEU A 62 2.01 4.78 -1.35
N GLY A 63 1.75 3.92 -2.33
CA GLY A 63 2.12 2.50 -2.29
C GLY A 63 3.62 2.30 -2.06
N LEU A 64 4.47 3.04 -2.79
CA LEU A 64 5.92 3.03 -2.60
C LEU A 64 6.32 3.51 -1.20
N LYS A 65 5.69 4.58 -0.70
CA LYS A 65 5.96 5.10 0.65
C LYS A 65 5.59 4.08 1.73
N VAL A 66 4.43 3.42 1.63
CA VAL A 66 4.03 2.38 2.60
C VAL A 66 4.94 1.15 2.49
N ALA A 67 5.36 0.76 1.28
CA ALA A 67 6.27 -0.37 1.05
C ALA A 67 7.65 -0.19 1.71
N ARG A 68 8.11 1.04 1.94
CA ARG A 68 9.35 1.31 2.70
C ARG A 68 9.30 0.80 4.15
N SER A 69 8.10 0.70 4.73
CA SER A 69 7.87 0.15 6.08
C SER A 69 7.70 -1.39 6.13
N CYS A 70 7.89 -2.04 4.98
CA CYS A 70 7.68 -3.48 4.80
C CYS A 70 8.98 -4.18 4.37
N ASP A 71 9.12 -5.42 4.81
CA ASP A 71 10.16 -6.33 4.36
C ASP A 71 9.73 -7.05 3.07
N GLU A 72 10.70 -7.41 2.24
CA GLU A 72 10.49 -8.03 0.93
C GLU A 72 9.63 -9.29 1.01
N ALA A 73 9.94 -10.20 1.93
CA ALA A 73 9.18 -11.44 2.12
C ALA A 73 7.70 -11.18 2.44
N THR A 74 7.40 -10.07 3.12
CA THR A 74 6.01 -9.72 3.45
C THR A 74 5.27 -9.15 2.24
N LEU A 75 5.95 -8.37 1.40
CA LEU A 75 5.41 -7.87 0.14
C LEU A 75 5.18 -9.00 -0.87
N VAL A 76 6.14 -9.92 -1.01
CA VAL A 76 6.02 -11.14 -1.83
C VAL A 76 4.83 -11.98 -1.38
N ARG A 77 4.66 -12.19 -0.08
CA ARG A 77 3.49 -12.90 0.45
C ARG A 77 2.16 -12.20 0.15
N ALA A 78 2.16 -10.87 0.06
CA ALA A 78 0.94 -10.08 -0.13
C ALA A 78 0.53 -9.94 -1.61
N ALA A 79 1.50 -9.83 -2.52
CA ALA A 79 1.29 -9.50 -3.93
C ALA A 79 1.78 -10.57 -4.92
N GLY A 80 2.46 -11.63 -4.44
CA GLY A 80 3.14 -12.61 -5.27
C GLY A 80 4.62 -12.26 -5.48
N GLU A 81 5.41 -13.25 -5.92
CA GLU A 81 6.87 -13.16 -6.01
C GLU A 81 7.34 -12.00 -6.90
N THR A 82 6.89 -11.95 -8.15
CA THR A 82 7.30 -10.92 -9.10
C THR A 82 6.88 -9.52 -8.66
N VAL A 83 5.61 -9.34 -8.29
CA VAL A 83 5.06 -8.01 -7.94
C VAL A 83 5.61 -7.52 -6.61
N GLY A 84 5.73 -8.40 -5.62
CA GLY A 84 6.25 -8.05 -4.29
C GLY A 84 7.73 -7.68 -4.32
N ALA A 85 8.55 -8.42 -5.08
CA ALA A 85 9.97 -8.10 -5.25
C ALA A 85 10.17 -6.79 -6.02
N ASP A 86 9.42 -6.57 -7.11
CA ASP A 86 9.46 -5.31 -7.86
C ASP A 86 9.06 -4.11 -6.99
N LEU A 87 7.97 -4.25 -6.22
CA LEU A 87 7.50 -3.22 -5.30
C LEU A 87 8.54 -2.90 -4.21
N PHE A 88 9.21 -3.93 -3.67
CA PHE A 88 10.29 -3.75 -2.70
C PHE A 88 11.45 -2.96 -3.31
N ALA A 89 11.91 -3.33 -4.50
CA ALA A 89 13.00 -2.65 -5.20
C ALA A 89 12.65 -1.19 -5.52
N ARG A 90 11.48 -0.95 -6.13
CA ARG A 90 11.01 0.41 -6.48
C ARG A 90 10.83 1.32 -5.27
N SER A 91 10.37 0.78 -4.14
CA SER A 91 10.20 1.57 -2.91
C SER A 91 11.52 2.12 -2.35
N ARG A 92 12.64 1.45 -2.65
CA ARG A 92 14.00 1.79 -2.18
C ARG A 92 14.85 2.48 -3.26
N ALA A 93 14.39 2.48 -4.51
CA ALA A 93 15.05 3.22 -5.56
C ALA A 93 15.07 4.72 -5.19
N PRO A 94 16.20 5.42 -5.43
CA PRO A 94 16.21 6.87 -5.32
C PRO A 94 15.18 7.45 -6.29
N GLU A 95 14.42 8.45 -5.84
CA GLU A 95 13.50 9.17 -6.72
C GLU A 95 14.33 9.74 -7.89
N PRO A 96 13.94 9.49 -9.15
CA PRO A 96 14.70 10.00 -10.28
C PRO A 96 14.75 11.53 -10.16
N ALA A 97 15.97 12.07 -10.14
CA ALA A 97 16.18 13.51 -10.04
C ALA A 97 15.36 14.20 -11.14
N PRO A 98 14.63 15.29 -10.83
CA PRO A 98 13.86 16.00 -11.82
C PRO A 98 14.81 16.41 -12.95
N ILE A 99 14.49 16.00 -14.18
CA ILE A 99 15.22 16.41 -15.38
C ILE A 99 15.04 17.92 -15.47
N GLN A 100 16.05 18.67 -15.01
CA GLN A 100 16.09 20.12 -15.19
C GLN A 100 16.35 20.35 -16.68
N LEU A 101 15.27 20.55 -17.44
CA LEU A 101 15.37 21.03 -18.81
C LEU A 101 15.86 22.48 -18.75
N GLN A 102 17.18 22.65 -18.72
CA GLN A 102 17.82 23.95 -18.90
C GLN A 102 17.48 24.43 -20.32
N ALA A 103 16.55 25.39 -20.37
CA ALA A 103 16.28 26.17 -21.56
C ALA A 103 17.57 26.93 -21.94
N ALA A 104 18.05 26.66 -23.15
CA ALA A 104 19.11 27.41 -23.81
C ALA A 104 18.51 28.56 -24.63
#